data_AF-A0AAX2ACR2-F1
#
_entry.id   AF-A0AAX2ACR2-F1
#
_cell.length_a   1.000
_cell.length_b   1.000
_cell.length_c   1.000
_cell.angle_alpha   90.00
_cell.angle_beta   90.00
_cell.angle_gamma   90.00
#
_symmetry.space_group_name_H-M   'P 1'
#
loop_
_entity.id
_entity.type
_entity.pdbx_description
1 polymer ?
#
loop_
_entity_poly.entity_id
_entity_poly.type
_entity_poly.pdbx_seq_one_letter_code
_entity_poly.pdbx_strand_id
1 'polypeptide(L)'
;MLNNLIGVNNDIYKKTFSENQIIRTGVSHQFVTSINGIKAEELAKQIAFREHKKVSQIKKITVCYAGNVTYNDNLSVGCIEEYFATLEDYKKNLQ
;
A
#
# COMPACT_ATOMS: atom_id res chain seq x y z
N MET A 1 -31.20 2.02 -7.49
CA MET A 1 -30.11 3.02 -7.38
C MET A 1 -29.09 2.47 -6.39
N LEU A 2 -27.89 2.11 -6.86
CA LEU A 2 -26.77 1.75 -6.00
C LEU A 2 -25.64 2.74 -6.32
N ASN A 3 -25.70 3.89 -5.66
CA ASN A 3 -24.52 4.73 -5.46
C ASN A 3 -23.60 3.94 -4.54
N ASN A 4 -22.36 3.66 -4.96
CA ASN A 4 -21.25 3.54 -4.03
C ASN A 4 -19.93 3.69 -4.78
N LEU A 5 -19.50 4.95 -4.89
CA LEU A 5 -18.12 5.39 -4.72
C LEU A 5 -17.05 4.40 -5.20
N ILE A 6 -16.80 4.34 -6.51
CA ILE A 6 -15.46 3.98 -7.01
C ILE A 6 -14.65 5.27 -7.11
N GLY A 7 -14.63 6.01 -6.00
CA GLY A 7 -13.59 6.95 -5.69
C GLY A 7 -12.41 6.12 -5.26
N VAL A 8 -11.35 6.14 -6.05
CA VAL A 8 -10.08 5.52 -5.75
C VAL A 8 -9.57 6.12 -4.43
N ASN A 9 -9.83 5.46 -3.30
CA ASN A 9 -9.39 5.93 -2.00
C ASN A 9 -7.92 5.55 -1.82
N ASN A 10 -7.04 6.51 -1.99
CA ASN A 10 -5.62 6.41 -1.60
C ASN A 10 -5.43 6.23 -0.07
N ASP A 11 -6.53 6.16 0.67
CA ASP A 11 -6.58 6.04 2.12
C ASP A 11 -6.63 4.58 2.60
N ILE A 12 -6.65 3.60 1.68
CA ILE A 12 -6.74 2.17 2.03
C ILE A 12 -5.70 1.30 1.31
N TYR A 13 -5.12 0.38 2.07
CA TYR A 13 -4.31 -0.73 1.61
C TYR A 13 -5.14 -1.99 1.45
N LYS A 14 -4.74 -2.88 0.54
CA LYS A 14 -5.07 -4.31 0.61
C LYS A 14 -3.91 -5.06 1.25
N LYS A 15 -4.07 -5.58 2.46
CA LYS A 15 -3.09 -6.47 3.10
C LYS A 15 -3.49 -7.92 2.83
N THR A 16 -2.64 -8.71 2.17
CA THR A 16 -2.92 -10.13 1.93
C THR A 16 -2.31 -11.02 3.01
N PHE A 17 -2.94 -12.16 3.25
CA PHE A 17 -2.53 -13.11 4.27
C PHE A 17 -1.79 -14.32 3.67
N SER A 18 -1.01 -15.01 4.50
CA SER A 18 -0.34 -16.25 4.12
C SER A 18 -1.34 -17.41 4.03
N GLU A 19 -1.00 -18.47 3.30
CA GLU A 19 -1.87 -19.65 3.14
C GLU A 19 -2.33 -20.23 4.50
N ASN A 20 -1.42 -20.34 5.47
CA ASN A 20 -1.74 -20.80 6.82
C ASN A 20 -2.76 -19.91 7.53
N GLN A 21 -2.70 -18.59 7.34
CA GLN A 21 -3.68 -17.66 7.89
C GLN A 21 -5.04 -17.82 7.19
N ILE A 22 -5.03 -18.03 5.88
CA ILE A 22 -6.25 -18.26 5.10
C ILE A 22 -6.94 -19.55 5.55
N ILE A 23 -6.19 -20.64 5.68
CA ILE A 23 -6.72 -21.94 6.14
C ILE A 23 -7.35 -21.81 7.52
N ARG A 24 -6.76 -21.02 8.42
CA ARG A 24 -7.27 -20.84 9.79
C ARG A 24 -8.46 -19.91 9.91
N THR A 25 -8.59 -18.91 9.04
CA THR A 25 -9.56 -17.81 9.19
C THR A 25 -10.62 -17.78 8.10
N GLY A 26 -10.39 -18.42 6.96
CA GLY A 26 -11.19 -18.28 5.75
C GLY A 26 -11.04 -16.93 5.04
N VAL A 27 -10.17 -16.02 5.52
CA VAL A 27 -10.00 -14.66 5.00
C VAL A 27 -8.70 -14.57 4.22
N SER A 28 -8.75 -14.10 2.97
CA SER A 28 -7.56 -13.96 2.11
C SER A 28 -6.85 -12.61 2.22
N HIS A 29 -7.55 -11.58 2.70
CA HIS A 29 -7.04 -10.22 2.80
C HIS A 29 -7.90 -9.37 3.74
N GLN A 30 -7.36 -8.22 4.11
CA GLN A 30 -8.09 -7.16 4.79
C GLN A 30 -7.77 -5.80 4.18
N PHE A 31 -8.72 -4.87 4.26
CA PHE A 31 -8.49 -3.47 3.93
C PHE A 31 -8.13 -2.69 5.18
N VAL A 32 -7.01 -1.96 5.16
CA VAL A 32 -6.48 -1.22 6.31
C VAL A 32 -6.03 0.18 5.90
N THR A 33 -6.04 1.14 6.80
CA THR A 33 -5.62 2.53 6.51
C THR A 33 -4.15 2.81 6.84
N SER A 34 -3.53 1.95 7.65
CA SER A 34 -2.12 2.01 8.05
C SER A 34 -1.48 0.62 8.07
N ILE A 35 -0.18 0.54 7.76
CA ILE A 35 0.67 -0.64 7.98
C ILE A 35 1.98 -0.13 8.57
N ASN A 36 2.45 -0.74 9.67
CA ASN A 36 3.68 -0.35 10.37
C ASN A 36 3.77 1.16 10.68
N GLY A 37 2.65 1.80 11.01
CA GLY A 37 2.58 3.25 11.28
C GLY A 37 2.56 4.14 10.04
N ILE A 38 2.66 3.57 8.83
CA ILE A 38 2.63 4.29 7.56
C ILE A 38 1.19 4.37 7.05
N LYS A 39 0.66 5.58 6.91
CA LYS A 39 -0.67 5.80 6.31
C LYS A 39 -0.66 5.58 4.80
N ALA A 40 -1.76 5.08 4.25
CA ALA A 40 -1.88 4.80 2.81
C ALA A 40 -1.57 6.03 1.93
N GLU A 41 -1.99 7.22 2.36
CA GLU A 41 -1.67 8.47 1.69
C GLU A 41 -0.15 8.74 1.62
N GLU A 42 0.59 8.46 2.69
CA GLU A 42 2.03 8.70 2.77
C GLU A 42 2.80 7.67 1.97
N LEU A 43 2.35 6.41 1.97
CA LEU A 43 2.94 5.40 1.12
C LEU A 43 2.68 5.69 -0.36
N ALA A 44 1.49 6.17 -0.74
CA ALA A 44 1.20 6.57 -2.11
C ALA A 44 2.12 7.71 -2.57
N LYS A 45 2.41 8.70 -1.71
CA LYS A 45 3.37 9.76 -1.98
C LYS A 45 4.79 9.23 -2.19
N GLN A 46 5.24 8.29 -1.36
CA GLN A 46 6.56 7.68 -1.47
C GLN A 46 6.71 6.81 -2.73
N ILE A 47 5.69 5.99 -3.05
CA ILE A 47 5.66 5.21 -4.29
C ILE A 47 5.68 6.14 -5.50
N ALA A 48 4.85 7.17 -5.52
CA ALA A 48 4.81 8.15 -6.61
C ALA A 48 6.18 8.82 -6.81
N PHE A 49 6.86 9.17 -5.71
CA PHE A 49 8.21 9.72 -5.76
C PHE A 49 9.23 8.72 -6.32
N ARG A 50 9.28 7.49 -5.79
CA ARG A 50 10.20 6.41 -6.22
C ARG A 50 10.04 6.07 -7.71
N GLU A 51 8.79 6.03 -8.19
CA GLU A 51 8.45 5.60 -9.54
C GLU A 51 8.36 6.76 -10.55
N HIS A 52 8.70 7.98 -10.14
CA HIS A 52 8.55 9.21 -10.93
C HIS A 52 7.13 9.37 -11.53
N LYS A 53 6.11 9.13 -10.72
CA LYS A 53 4.68 9.26 -11.07
C LYS A 53 4.01 10.38 -10.28
N LYS A 54 2.80 10.76 -10.70
CA LYS A 54 1.90 11.58 -9.89
C LYS A 54 1.19 10.70 -8.87
N VAL A 55 0.93 11.22 -7.67
CA VAL A 55 0.17 10.51 -6.62
C VAL A 55 -1.21 10.07 -7.11
N SER A 56 -1.87 10.88 -7.95
CA SER A 56 -3.16 10.54 -8.56
C SER A 56 -3.12 9.34 -9.53
N GLN A 57 -1.92 8.90 -9.93
CA GLN A 57 -1.75 7.68 -10.72
C GLN A 57 -1.62 6.43 -9.85
N ILE A 58 -1.36 6.57 -8.55
CA ILE A 58 -1.36 5.47 -7.59
C ILE A 58 -2.81 5.27 -7.17
N LYS A 59 -3.45 4.21 -7.65
CA LYS A 59 -4.88 3.95 -7.41
C LYS A 59 -5.13 2.85 -6.40
N LYS A 60 -4.16 1.96 -6.26
CA LYS A 60 -4.27 0.78 -5.41
C LYS A 60 -2.90 0.45 -4.89
N ILE A 61 -2.83 0.15 -3.60
CA ILE A 61 -1.62 -0.34 -2.96
C ILE A 61 -1.96 -1.68 -2.31
N THR A 62 -1.19 -2.70 -2.62
CA THR A 62 -1.30 -4.02 -1.99
C THR A 62 0.00 -4.35 -1.31
N VAL A 63 -0.07 -4.77 -0.05
CA VAL A 63 1.06 -5.28 0.72
C VAL A 63 0.83 -6.75 1.00
N CYS A 64 1.74 -7.60 0.54
CA CYS A 64 1.60 -9.04 0.77
C CYS A 64 2.04 -9.43 2.19
N TYR A 65 1.78 -10.69 2.56
CA TYR A 65 2.16 -11.21 3.88
C TYR A 65 3.68 -11.14 4.13
N ALA A 66 4.50 -11.16 3.08
CA ALA A 66 5.95 -11.05 3.13
C ALA A 66 6.45 -9.60 3.15
N GLY A 67 5.55 -8.61 3.16
CA GLY A 67 5.90 -7.19 3.19
C GLY A 67 6.08 -6.55 1.81
N ASN A 68 6.03 -7.30 0.70
CA ASN A 68 6.18 -6.72 -0.63
C ASN A 68 5.03 -5.75 -0.95
N VAL A 69 5.40 -4.54 -1.35
CA VAL A 69 4.48 -3.48 -1.74
C VAL A 69 4.34 -3.49 -3.25
N THR A 70 3.11 -3.47 -3.74
CA THR A 70 2.78 -3.34 -5.17
C THR A 70 1.78 -2.21 -5.35
N TYR A 71 1.78 -1.57 -6.51
CA TYR A 71 0.77 -0.58 -6.87
C TYR A 71 0.09 -0.91 -8.20
N ASN A 72 -1.20 -0.56 -8.32
CA ASN A 72 -2.03 -0.78 -9.51
C ASN A 72 -1.96 -2.21 -10.11
N ASP A 73 -1.69 -3.21 -9.27
CA ASP A 73 -1.52 -4.60 -9.68
C ASP A 73 -0.37 -4.84 -10.70
N ASN A 74 0.58 -3.91 -10.81
CA ASN A 74 1.69 -3.97 -11.78
C ASN A 74 2.90 -4.78 -11.25
N LEU A 75 3.81 -4.11 -10.53
CA LEU A 75 5.11 -4.65 -10.13
C LEU A 75 5.43 -4.26 -8.68
N SER A 76 6.28 -5.08 -8.04
CA SER A 76 6.78 -4.81 -6.69
C SER A 76 7.65 -3.55 -6.70
N VAL A 77 7.39 -2.65 -5.75
CA VAL A 77 8.10 -1.38 -5.56
C VAL A 77 8.97 -1.37 -4.30
N GLY A 78 9.24 -2.56 -3.74
CA GLY A 78 10.06 -2.75 -2.54
C GLY A 78 9.28 -3.38 -1.40
N CYS A 79 9.95 -3.59 -0.28
CA CYS A 79 9.34 -4.06 0.96
C CYS A 79 8.81 -2.90 1.80
N ILE A 80 7.75 -3.12 2.58
CA ILE A 80 7.10 -2.09 3.42
C ILE A 80 8.08 -1.49 4.44
N GLU A 81 9.10 -2.25 4.84
CA GLU A 81 10.18 -1.86 5.74
C GLU A 81 11.17 -0.85 5.12
N GLU A 82 11.19 -0.70 3.79
CA GLU A 82 11.97 0.33 3.10
C GLU A 82 11.30 1.72 3.12
N TYR A 83 10.06 1.79 3.60
CA TYR A 83 9.27 3.01 3.63
C TYR A 83 9.20 3.60 5.03
N PHE A 84 8.91 4.90 5.08
CA PHE A 84 8.88 5.67 6.33
C PHE A 84 7.48 6.21 6.62
N ALA A 85 7.29 6.73 7.83
CA ALA A 85 6.02 7.32 8.26
C ALA A 85 5.56 8.46 7.34
N THR A 86 6.49 9.22 6.76
CA THR A 86 6.21 10.36 5.87
C THR A 86 7.10 10.35 4.63
N LEU A 87 6.67 11.03 3.55
CA LEU A 87 7.51 11.25 2.38
C LEU A 87 8.80 12.02 2.72
N GLU A 88 8.76 12.95 3.66
CA GLU A 88 9.93 13.75 4.01
C GLU A 88 10.99 12.91 4.74
N ASP A 89 10.58 12.00 5.62
CA ASP A 89 11.50 11.06 6.25
C ASP A 89 12.08 10.08 5.24
N TYR A 90 11.27 9.62 4.28
CA TYR A 90 11.74 8.79 3.17
C TYR A 90 12.85 9.48 2.37
N LYS A 91 12.65 10.74 1.96
CA LYS A 91 13.64 11.51 1.21
C LYS A 91 14.95 11.70 1.98
N LYS A 92 14.90 11.91 3.30
CA LYS A 92 16.09 12.08 4.15
C LYS A 92 16.94 10.82 4.22
N ASN A 93 16.34 9.64 4.13
CA ASN A 93 17.03 8.35 4.22
C ASN A 93 17.55 7.84 2.87
N LEU A 94 17.36 8.59 1.78
CA LEU A 94 17.95 8.31 0.47
C LEU A 94 19.31 9.01 0.26
N GLN A 95 19.72 9.86 1.20
CA GLN A 95 21.00 10.59 1.21
C GLN A 95 22.07 9.79 1.93
#